data_AF-A0A8X7QC44-F1
#
_entry.id   AF-A0A8X7QC44-F1
#
_cell.length_a   1.000
_cell.length_b   1.000
_cell.length_c   1.000
_cell.angle_alpha   90.00
_cell.angle_beta   90.00
_cell.angle_gamma   90.00
#
_symmetry.space_group_name_H-M   'P 1'
#
loop_
_entity.id
_entity.type
_entity.pdbx_description
1 polymer ?
#
loop_
_entity_poly.entity_id
_entity_poly.type
_entity_poly.pdbx_seq_one_letter_code
_entity_poly.pdbx_strand_id
1 'polypeptide(L)'
;MANPQLPNLPAEIMSKIIELIGEESALYLGAFMRAGIRGYELVQEPSILKRCNVTHMVNESPCQIGNSGNFRNFFLKCVNVGNIDAVYYEGLHRSTTLGVEEGINVLERNVPTHVLSTLAVGIFYVCLGKEMEAITVFQQLAANGVDLKSEAIFEIGDELETRLLSFHAPFLNTYCRTLKFPQADFLAHSNTVNDEDLCKNCCLHWFFLKISHRL
;
A
#
# COMPACT_ATOMS: atom_id res chain seq x y z
N MET A 1 2.57 54.64 -5.28
CA MET A 1 2.71 53.80 -6.50
C MET A 1 1.84 52.58 -6.29
N ALA A 2 0.84 52.36 -7.17
CA ALA A 2 0.03 51.15 -7.11
C ALA A 2 0.92 49.96 -7.50
N ASN A 3 1.09 49.01 -6.59
CA ASN A 3 1.79 47.77 -6.87
C ASN A 3 0.93 47.02 -7.91
N PRO A 4 1.40 46.78 -9.15
CA PRO A 4 0.60 46.05 -10.12
C PRO A 4 0.35 44.65 -9.56
N GLN A 5 -0.87 44.41 -9.06
CA GLN A 5 -1.30 43.07 -8.72
C GLN A 5 -1.35 42.31 -10.04
N LEU A 6 -0.45 41.33 -10.18
CA LEU A 6 -0.58 40.32 -11.22
C LEU A 6 -2.00 39.76 -11.14
N PRO A 7 -2.75 39.71 -12.25
CA PRO A 7 -4.09 39.14 -12.22
C PRO A 7 -3.98 37.71 -11.69
N ASN A 8 -4.83 37.38 -10.72
CA ASN A 8 -4.90 36.04 -10.18
C ASN A 8 -5.17 35.06 -11.33
N LEU A 9 -4.33 34.02 -11.44
CA LEU A 9 -4.57 32.91 -12.35
C LEU A 9 -6.00 32.37 -12.14
N PRO A 10 -6.72 31.99 -13.21
CA PRO A 10 -8.02 31.31 -13.09
C PRO A 10 -7.93 30.05 -12.21
N ALA A 11 -9.04 29.70 -11.53
CA ALA A 11 -9.10 28.55 -10.63
C ALA A 11 -8.77 27.24 -11.33
N GLU A 12 -9.29 27.05 -12.54
CA GLU A 12 -9.07 25.86 -13.36
C GLU A 12 -7.60 25.65 -13.71
N ILE A 13 -6.90 26.72 -14.11
CA ILE A 13 -5.46 26.66 -14.43
C ILE A 13 -4.66 26.35 -13.17
N MET A 14 -4.99 27.00 -12.05
CA MET A 14 -4.31 26.74 -10.78
C MET A 14 -4.55 25.32 -10.27
N SER A 15 -5.78 24.80 -10.35
CA SER A 15 -6.11 23.41 -10.01
C SER A 15 -5.31 22.45 -10.90
N LYS A 16 -5.19 22.71 -12.21
CA LYS A 16 -4.41 21.86 -13.11
C LYS A 16 -2.90 21.87 -12.79
N ILE A 17 -2.35 23.02 -12.41
CA ILE A 17 -0.96 23.12 -11.94
C ILE A 17 -0.75 22.30 -10.67
N ILE A 18 -1.66 22.47 -9.69
CA ILE A 18 -1.63 21.73 -8.43
C ILE A 18 -1.73 20.22 -8.67
N GLU A 19 -2.62 19.81 -9.56
CA GLU A 19 -2.81 18.40 -9.94
C GLU A 19 -1.50 17.81 -10.50
N LEU A 20 -0.89 18.47 -11.49
CA LEU A 20 0.37 18.01 -12.11
C LEU A 20 1.52 17.92 -11.10
N ILE A 21 1.66 18.93 -10.24
CA ILE A 21 2.68 18.95 -9.20
C ILE A 21 2.40 17.87 -8.13
N GLY A 22 1.12 17.67 -7.80
CA GLY A 22 0.68 16.65 -6.85
C GLY A 22 0.94 15.24 -7.36
N GLU A 23 0.73 14.99 -8.66
CA GLU A 23 1.07 13.72 -9.32
C GLU A 23 2.57 13.42 -9.27
N GLU A 24 3.42 14.45 -9.32
CA GLU A 24 4.86 14.28 -9.10
C GLU A 24 5.14 13.92 -7.64
N SER A 25 4.68 14.75 -6.70
CA SER A 25 4.78 14.49 -5.26
C SER A 25 3.84 15.34 -4.43
N ALA A 26 3.12 14.70 -3.51
CA ALA A 26 2.27 15.36 -2.52
C ALA A 26 3.06 16.31 -1.60
N LEU A 27 4.38 16.14 -1.45
CA LEU A 27 5.22 17.05 -0.64
C LEU A 27 5.23 18.48 -1.19
N TYR A 28 5.17 18.64 -2.50
CA TYR A 28 5.18 19.95 -3.15
C TYR A 28 3.88 20.73 -2.94
N LEU A 29 2.77 20.03 -2.66
CA LEU A 29 1.47 20.64 -2.40
C LEU A 29 1.47 21.51 -1.14
N GLY A 30 2.38 21.24 -0.19
CA GLY A 30 2.51 22.05 1.02
C GLY A 30 2.79 23.53 0.75
N ALA A 31 3.46 23.86 -0.35
CA ALA A 31 3.69 25.25 -0.73
C ALA A 31 2.37 25.97 -1.10
N PHE A 32 1.49 25.32 -1.85
CA PHE A 32 0.18 25.87 -2.22
C PHE A 32 -0.74 26.04 -1.00
N MET A 33 -0.72 25.07 -0.09
CA MET A 33 -1.49 25.15 1.15
C MET A 33 -1.06 26.32 2.04
N ARG A 34 0.25 26.63 2.07
CA ARG A 34 0.80 27.77 2.85
C ARG A 34 0.64 29.12 2.15
N ALA A 35 0.52 29.14 0.83
CA ALA A 35 0.41 30.37 0.05
C ALA A 35 -0.90 31.14 0.31
N GLY A 36 -1.97 30.45 0.70
CA GLY A 36 -3.23 31.08 1.11
C GLY A 36 -4.43 30.15 1.05
N ILE A 37 -5.59 30.64 1.53
CA ILE A 37 -6.83 29.85 1.65
C ILE A 37 -7.26 29.22 0.33
N ARG A 38 -7.13 29.95 -0.78
CA ARG A 38 -7.48 29.46 -2.12
C ARG A 38 -6.62 28.25 -2.53
N GLY A 39 -5.31 28.31 -2.29
CA GLY A 39 -4.41 27.20 -2.60
C GLY A 39 -4.67 25.99 -1.68
N TYR A 40 -4.96 26.26 -0.41
CA TYR A 40 -5.39 25.23 0.53
C TYR A 40 -6.64 24.51 0.03
N GLU A 41 -7.71 25.24 -0.28
CA GLU A 41 -8.99 24.66 -0.75
C GLU A 41 -8.83 23.83 -2.01
N LEU A 42 -8.09 24.33 -3.01
CA LEU A 42 -7.81 23.59 -4.24
C LEU A 42 -7.07 22.27 -3.96
N VAL A 43 -6.04 22.28 -3.11
CA VAL A 43 -5.32 21.05 -2.73
C VAL A 43 -6.25 20.03 -2.04
N GLN A 44 -7.31 20.48 -1.36
CA GLN A 44 -8.29 19.59 -0.72
C GLN A 44 -9.33 19.01 -1.70
N GLU A 45 -9.31 19.37 -2.99
CA GLU A 45 -10.25 18.82 -3.96
C GLU A 45 -10.09 17.29 -4.08
N PRO A 46 -11.19 16.52 -4.06
CA PRO A 46 -11.11 15.06 -4.14
C PRO A 46 -10.36 14.52 -5.35
N SER A 47 -10.45 15.21 -6.50
CA SER A 47 -9.71 14.86 -7.73
C SER A 47 -8.20 14.92 -7.51
N ILE A 48 -7.70 15.99 -6.88
CA ILE A 48 -6.27 16.18 -6.57
C ILE A 48 -5.82 15.16 -5.54
N LEU A 49 -6.55 15.01 -4.43
CA LEU A 49 -6.22 14.06 -3.36
C LEU A 49 -6.19 12.61 -3.87
N LYS A 50 -7.07 12.27 -4.81
CA LYS A 50 -7.14 10.92 -5.38
C LYS A 50 -5.96 10.60 -6.31
N ARG A 51 -5.36 11.62 -6.95
CA ARG A 51 -4.30 11.45 -7.95
C ARG A 51 -2.90 11.80 -7.46
N CYS A 52 -2.76 12.51 -6.34
CA CYS A 52 -1.45 12.92 -5.87
C CYS A 52 -0.59 11.73 -5.43
N ASN A 53 0.70 11.81 -5.71
CA ASN A 53 1.67 10.78 -5.36
C ASN A 53 2.13 10.95 -3.92
N VAL A 54 1.69 10.03 -3.05
CA VAL A 54 2.07 10.02 -1.62
C VAL A 54 3.34 9.23 -1.33
N THR A 55 3.95 8.59 -2.33
CA THR A 55 5.08 7.66 -2.16
C THR A 55 6.28 8.34 -1.51
N HIS A 56 6.68 9.51 -1.98
CA HIS A 56 7.81 10.26 -1.40
C HIS A 56 7.60 10.60 0.07
N MET A 57 6.38 11.03 0.41
CA MET A 57 5.97 11.35 1.78
C MET A 57 6.15 10.15 2.72
N VAL A 58 5.79 8.95 2.25
CA VAL A 58 5.91 7.70 3.02
C VAL A 58 7.34 7.19 3.05
N ASN A 59 8.08 7.27 1.94
CA ASN A 59 9.46 6.80 1.84
C ASN A 59 10.42 7.59 2.72
N GLU A 60 10.34 8.92 2.67
CA GLU A 60 11.29 9.79 3.37
C GLU A 60 10.98 9.89 4.87
N SER A 61 9.72 9.71 5.25
CA SER A 61 9.27 9.97 6.62
C SER A 61 8.03 9.16 6.99
N PRO A 62 8.12 7.81 7.06
CA PRO A 62 6.97 6.94 7.32
C PRO A 62 6.30 7.24 8.68
N CYS A 63 7.06 7.69 9.69
CA CYS A 63 6.50 8.09 10.98
C CYS A 63 5.55 9.31 10.89
N GLN A 64 5.67 10.14 9.86
CA GLN A 64 4.85 11.35 9.69
C GLN A 64 3.43 11.04 9.20
N ILE A 65 3.15 9.81 8.74
CA ILE A 65 1.78 9.34 8.46
C ILE A 65 1.16 8.55 9.63
N GLY A 66 1.91 8.32 10.71
CA GLY A 66 1.43 7.71 11.94
C GLY A 66 0.53 8.64 12.76
N ASN A 67 -0.02 8.15 13.87
CA ASN A 67 -1.07 8.84 14.64
C ASN A 67 -0.71 10.27 15.10
N SER A 68 0.57 10.54 15.37
CA SER A 68 1.08 11.86 15.79
C SER A 68 1.86 12.59 14.69
N GLY A 69 1.85 12.08 13.47
CA GLY A 69 2.64 12.61 12.37
C GLY A 69 2.00 13.83 11.71
N ASN A 70 2.84 14.75 11.22
CA ASN A 70 2.35 16.01 10.64
C ASN A 70 1.54 15.81 9.34
N PHE A 71 1.79 14.71 8.63
CA PHE A 71 1.09 14.40 7.38
C PHE A 71 -0.20 13.60 7.59
N ARG A 72 -0.44 13.07 8.79
CA ARG A 72 -1.56 12.16 9.09
C ARG A 72 -2.90 12.65 8.55
N ASN A 73 -3.26 13.90 8.86
CA ASN A 73 -4.54 14.47 8.48
C ASN A 73 -4.70 14.61 6.96
N PHE A 74 -3.65 15.02 6.26
CA PHE A 74 -3.67 15.10 4.80
C PHE A 74 -3.74 13.70 4.18
N PHE A 75 -2.89 12.79 4.66
CA PHE A 75 -2.80 11.42 4.18
C PHE A 75 -4.13 10.66 4.33
N LEU A 76 -4.81 10.80 5.47
CA LEU A 76 -6.13 10.19 5.67
C LEU A 76 -7.20 10.74 4.72
N LYS A 77 -7.10 12.01 4.31
CA LYS A 77 -8.00 12.54 3.27
C LYS A 77 -7.75 11.85 1.93
N CYS A 78 -6.49 11.59 1.56
CA CYS A 78 -6.16 10.78 0.38
C CYS A 78 -6.73 9.35 0.48
N VAL A 79 -6.60 8.70 1.64
CA VAL A 79 -7.20 7.38 1.90
C VAL A 79 -8.72 7.42 1.71
N ASN A 80 -9.38 8.44 2.26
CA ASN A 80 -10.84 8.56 2.23
C ASN A 80 -11.40 8.71 0.81
N VAL A 81 -10.68 9.42 -0.08
CA VAL A 81 -11.08 9.57 -1.50
C VAL A 81 -10.66 8.38 -2.38
N GLY A 82 -9.99 7.38 -1.80
CA GLY A 82 -9.55 6.18 -2.50
C GLY A 82 -8.31 6.39 -3.38
N ASN A 83 -7.34 7.18 -2.91
CA ASN A 83 -6.01 7.19 -3.49
C ASN A 83 -5.36 5.81 -3.28
N ILE A 84 -5.00 5.13 -4.37
CA ILE A 84 -4.63 3.70 -4.36
C ILE A 84 -3.39 3.44 -3.49
N ASP A 85 -2.36 4.29 -3.59
CA ASP A 85 -1.13 4.18 -2.83
C ASP A 85 -1.35 4.54 -1.36
N ALA A 86 -2.16 5.57 -1.09
CA ALA A 86 -2.50 5.94 0.29
C ALA A 86 -3.27 4.82 1.00
N VAL A 87 -4.24 4.19 0.32
CA VAL A 87 -4.97 3.03 0.84
C VAL A 87 -4.02 1.87 1.11
N TYR A 88 -3.09 1.60 0.19
CA TYR A 88 -2.07 0.56 0.38
C TYR A 88 -1.22 0.82 1.62
N TYR A 89 -0.59 1.99 1.74
CA TYR A 89 0.27 2.33 2.86
C TYR A 89 -0.48 2.39 4.20
N GLU A 90 -1.71 2.93 4.23
CA GLU A 90 -2.54 2.93 5.44
C GLU A 90 -2.88 1.51 5.90
N GLY A 91 -3.23 0.63 4.96
CA GLY A 91 -3.51 -0.77 5.25
C GLY A 91 -2.32 -1.49 5.87
N LEU A 92 -1.12 -1.27 5.34
CA LEU A 92 0.10 -1.82 5.93
C LEU A 92 0.38 -1.24 7.31
N HIS A 93 0.30 0.09 7.47
CA HIS A 93 0.50 0.74 8.76
C HIS A 93 -0.50 0.24 9.83
N ARG A 94 -1.77 0.02 9.47
CA ARG A 94 -2.75 -0.57 10.39
C ARG A 94 -2.46 -2.02 10.71
N SER A 95 -2.00 -2.80 9.73
CA SER A 95 -1.64 -4.20 9.95
C SER A 95 -0.55 -4.36 11.02
N THR A 96 0.41 -3.43 11.08
CA THR A 96 1.50 -3.45 12.07
C THR A 96 1.10 -2.87 13.43
N THR A 97 0.16 -1.93 13.47
CA THR A 97 -0.18 -1.19 14.70
C THR A 97 -1.43 -1.70 15.41
N LEU A 98 -2.41 -2.21 14.66
CA LEU A 98 -3.72 -2.64 15.16
C LEU A 98 -4.01 -4.13 14.86
N GLY A 99 -3.25 -4.75 13.96
CA GLY A 99 -3.39 -6.15 13.56
C GLY A 99 -3.85 -6.31 12.11
N VAL A 100 -3.61 -7.50 11.55
CA VAL A 100 -3.79 -7.75 10.11
C VAL A 100 -5.25 -7.61 9.64
N GLU A 101 -6.24 -7.87 10.52
CA GLU A 101 -7.66 -7.66 10.19
C GLU A 101 -7.98 -6.19 9.88
N GLU A 102 -7.43 -5.25 10.66
CA GLU A 102 -7.58 -3.81 10.40
C GLU A 102 -6.86 -3.37 9.12
N GLY A 103 -5.75 -4.04 8.79
CA GLY A 103 -5.09 -3.86 7.50
C GLY A 103 -5.95 -4.33 6.33
N ILE A 104 -6.54 -5.52 6.43
CA ILE A 104 -7.45 -6.08 5.42
C ILE A 104 -8.63 -5.13 5.15
N ASN A 105 -9.30 -4.66 6.21
CA ASN A 105 -10.46 -3.76 6.11
C ASN A 105 -10.20 -2.49 5.27
N VAL A 106 -8.96 -2.00 5.27
CA VAL A 106 -8.54 -0.86 4.45
C VAL A 106 -8.17 -1.31 3.04
N LEU A 107 -7.35 -2.36 2.91
CA LEU A 107 -6.79 -2.82 1.64
C LEU A 107 -7.81 -3.43 0.69
N GLU A 108 -8.89 -4.01 1.20
CA GLU A 108 -9.94 -4.65 0.37
C GLU A 108 -10.49 -3.70 -0.71
N ARG A 109 -10.50 -2.38 -0.46
CA ARG A 109 -10.90 -1.36 -1.44
C ARG A 109 -10.08 -1.36 -2.73
N ASN A 110 -8.85 -1.85 -2.67
CA ASN A 110 -7.94 -1.91 -3.80
C ASN A 110 -7.94 -3.28 -4.51
N VAL A 111 -8.54 -4.30 -3.88
CA VAL A 111 -8.57 -5.67 -4.40
C VAL A 111 -9.68 -5.80 -5.47
N PRO A 112 -9.42 -6.46 -6.62
CA PRO A 112 -8.17 -7.11 -7.00
C PRO A 112 -7.24 -6.22 -7.84
N THR A 113 -7.64 -4.98 -8.13
CA THR A 113 -6.98 -4.14 -9.14
C THR A 113 -5.54 -3.74 -8.82
N HIS A 114 -5.21 -3.52 -7.56
CA HIS A 114 -3.86 -3.17 -7.13
C HIS A 114 -3.09 -4.43 -6.72
N VAL A 115 -2.01 -4.74 -7.44
CA VAL A 115 -1.20 -5.97 -7.23
C VAL A 115 -0.66 -6.05 -5.80
N LEU A 116 -0.02 -4.98 -5.30
CA LEU A 116 0.58 -4.96 -3.96
C LEU A 116 -0.46 -5.12 -2.85
N SER A 117 -1.59 -4.41 -2.93
CA SER A 117 -2.67 -4.56 -1.94
C SER A 117 -3.29 -5.95 -1.98
N THR A 118 -3.49 -6.51 -3.17
CA THR A 118 -4.06 -7.85 -3.37
C THR A 118 -3.14 -8.92 -2.80
N LEU A 119 -1.84 -8.83 -3.07
CA LEU A 119 -0.83 -9.71 -2.49
C LEU A 119 -0.83 -9.61 -0.95
N ALA A 120 -0.82 -8.38 -0.40
CA ALA A 120 -0.85 -8.16 1.04
C ALA A 120 -2.10 -8.76 1.71
N VAL A 121 -3.30 -8.55 1.13
CA VAL A 121 -4.55 -9.14 1.65
C VAL A 121 -4.51 -10.67 1.61
N GLY A 122 -4.04 -11.26 0.52
CA GLY A 122 -3.90 -12.71 0.41
C GLY A 122 -3.00 -13.29 1.51
N ILE A 123 -1.86 -12.64 1.78
CA ILE A 123 -0.93 -13.03 2.86
C ILE A 123 -1.59 -12.84 4.24
N PHE A 124 -2.32 -11.75 4.46
CA PHE A 124 -3.00 -11.52 5.73
C PHE A 124 -4.08 -12.58 6.00
N TYR A 125 -4.82 -13.02 4.98
CA TYR A 125 -5.72 -14.17 5.14
C TYR A 125 -4.99 -15.47 5.46
N VAL A 126 -3.80 -15.71 4.85
CA VAL A 126 -2.92 -16.83 5.22
C VAL A 126 -2.50 -16.75 6.69
N CYS A 127 -2.09 -15.58 7.18
CA CYS A 127 -1.75 -15.35 8.59
C CYS A 127 -2.93 -15.66 9.53
N LEU A 128 -4.15 -15.30 9.14
CA LEU A 128 -5.37 -15.58 9.91
C LEU A 128 -5.89 -17.02 9.78
N GLY A 129 -5.31 -17.81 8.87
CA GLY A 129 -5.79 -19.17 8.57
C GLY A 129 -7.11 -19.20 7.81
N LYS A 130 -7.48 -18.09 7.16
CA LYS A 130 -8.67 -17.92 6.31
C LYS A 130 -8.36 -18.43 4.90
N GLU A 131 -8.24 -19.76 4.80
CA GLU A 131 -7.73 -20.44 3.60
C GLU A 131 -8.55 -20.15 2.34
N MET A 132 -9.89 -20.23 2.41
CA MET A 132 -10.75 -20.04 1.24
C MET A 132 -10.69 -18.60 0.71
N GLU A 133 -10.61 -17.63 1.61
CA GLU A 133 -10.45 -16.22 1.30
C GLU A 133 -9.08 -15.96 0.65
N ALA A 134 -8.01 -16.55 1.19
CA ALA A 134 -6.67 -16.47 0.60
C ALA A 134 -6.64 -17.07 -0.83
N ILE A 135 -7.22 -18.26 -1.03
CA ILE A 135 -7.32 -18.89 -2.37
C ILE A 135 -8.02 -17.96 -3.35
N THR A 136 -9.15 -17.39 -2.94
CA THR A 136 -9.95 -16.50 -3.78
C THR A 136 -9.14 -15.27 -4.22
N VAL A 137 -8.43 -14.64 -3.28
CA VAL A 137 -7.60 -13.46 -3.57
C VAL A 137 -6.44 -13.80 -4.50
N PHE A 138 -5.75 -14.94 -4.29
CA PHE A 138 -4.66 -15.35 -5.17
C PHE A 138 -5.14 -15.73 -6.57
N GLN A 139 -6.34 -16.30 -6.72
CA GLN A 139 -6.96 -16.55 -8.02
C GLN A 139 -7.27 -15.24 -8.75
N GLN A 140 -7.79 -14.23 -8.04
CA GLN A 140 -8.02 -12.91 -8.61
C GLN A 140 -6.71 -12.25 -9.05
N LEU A 141 -5.64 -12.39 -8.26
CA LEU A 141 -4.31 -11.89 -8.61
C LEU A 141 -3.77 -12.56 -9.87
N ALA A 142 -3.88 -13.89 -9.97
CA ALA A 142 -3.49 -14.64 -11.16
C ALA A 142 -4.32 -14.25 -12.40
N ALA A 143 -5.62 -13.98 -12.22
CA ALA A 143 -6.51 -13.52 -13.30
C ALA A 143 -6.10 -12.14 -13.85
N ASN A 144 -5.41 -11.31 -13.08
CA ASN A 144 -4.82 -10.04 -13.53
C ASN A 144 -3.50 -10.22 -14.30
N GLY A 145 -3.13 -11.46 -14.64
CA GLY A 145 -1.92 -11.77 -15.40
C GLY A 145 -0.64 -11.87 -14.55
N VAL A 146 -0.77 -11.87 -13.22
CA VAL A 146 0.38 -12.04 -12.32
C VAL A 146 0.70 -13.52 -12.18
N ASP A 147 1.88 -13.93 -12.64
CA ASP A 147 2.41 -15.26 -12.36
C ASP A 147 2.98 -15.33 -10.94
N LEU A 148 2.26 -16.03 -10.06
CA LEU A 148 2.66 -16.24 -8.66
C LEU A 148 3.95 -17.04 -8.51
N LYS A 149 4.48 -17.66 -9.57
CA LYS A 149 5.74 -18.41 -9.56
C LYS A 149 6.87 -17.66 -10.28
N SER A 150 6.62 -16.42 -10.69
CA SER A 150 7.63 -15.58 -11.33
C SER A 150 8.59 -14.95 -10.32
N GLU A 151 9.77 -14.56 -10.78
CA GLU A 151 10.72 -13.81 -9.94
C GLU A 151 10.17 -12.45 -9.52
N ALA A 152 9.33 -11.84 -10.36
CA ALA A 152 8.68 -10.56 -10.08
C ALA A 152 7.81 -10.60 -8.80
N ILE A 153 7.17 -11.73 -8.47
CA ILE A 153 6.40 -11.81 -7.22
C ILE A 153 7.30 -11.74 -5.99
N PHE A 154 8.55 -12.20 -6.10
CA PHE A 154 9.51 -12.16 -5.00
C PHE A 154 10.02 -10.75 -4.79
N GLU A 155 10.30 -10.00 -5.87
CA GLU A 155 10.64 -8.58 -5.77
C GLU A 155 9.50 -7.76 -5.12
N ILE A 156 8.26 -8.00 -5.55
CA ILE A 156 7.05 -7.39 -4.96
C ILE A 156 6.91 -7.79 -3.48
N GLY A 157 7.25 -9.05 -3.16
CA GLY A 157 7.24 -9.54 -1.79
C GLY A 157 8.29 -8.89 -0.89
N ASP A 158 9.52 -8.73 -1.39
CA ASP A 158 10.60 -8.06 -0.66
C ASP A 158 10.29 -6.56 -0.46
N GLU A 159 9.63 -5.92 -1.42
CA GLU A 159 9.08 -4.57 -1.22
C GLU A 159 8.07 -4.58 -0.07
N LEU A 160 7.09 -5.49 -0.08
CA LEU A 160 6.08 -5.59 0.98
C LEU A 160 6.72 -5.79 2.37
N GLU A 161 7.71 -6.69 2.51
CA GLU A 161 8.43 -6.86 3.76
C GLU A 161 9.11 -5.54 4.18
N THR A 162 9.84 -4.91 3.26
CA THR A 162 10.53 -3.64 3.52
C THR A 162 9.54 -2.56 3.99
N ARG A 163 8.34 -2.53 3.41
CA ARG A 163 7.27 -1.60 3.84
C ARG A 163 6.78 -1.90 5.24
N LEU A 164 6.47 -3.16 5.56
CA LEU A 164 6.06 -3.55 6.91
C LEU A 164 7.12 -3.19 7.96
N LEU A 165 8.40 -3.39 7.63
CA LEU A 165 9.52 -2.99 8.47
C LEU A 165 9.57 -1.47 8.69
N SER A 166 9.34 -0.68 7.64
CA SER A 166 9.29 0.79 7.75
C SER A 166 8.15 1.30 8.65
N PHE A 167 7.10 0.50 8.81
CA PHE A 167 5.99 0.75 9.74
C PHE A 167 6.16 0.07 11.10
N HIS A 168 7.40 -0.31 11.46
CA HIS A 168 7.75 -0.89 12.75
C HIS A 168 6.94 -2.15 13.08
N ALA A 169 6.81 -3.06 12.10
CA ALA A 169 6.23 -4.39 12.34
C ALA A 169 6.80 -5.02 13.63
N PRO A 170 5.97 -5.59 14.51
CA PRO A 170 6.36 -5.82 15.90
C PRO A 170 7.22 -7.08 16.12
N PHE A 171 7.46 -7.90 15.08
CA PHE A 171 8.26 -9.14 15.11
C PHE A 171 7.83 -10.14 16.19
N LEU A 172 6.52 -10.18 16.49
CA LEU A 172 5.99 -10.99 17.59
C LEU A 172 5.70 -12.43 17.18
N ASN A 173 5.75 -12.73 15.87
CA ASN A 173 5.34 -14.03 15.33
C ASN A 173 3.90 -14.38 15.78
N THR A 174 3.03 -13.36 15.80
CA THR A 174 1.70 -13.41 16.40
C THR A 174 0.85 -14.49 15.75
N TYR A 175 1.04 -14.68 14.44
CA TYR A 175 0.18 -15.51 13.61
C TYR A 175 0.70 -16.92 13.38
N CYS A 176 1.83 -17.31 13.99
CA CYS A 176 2.45 -18.63 13.80
C CYS A 176 1.49 -19.81 14.03
N ARG A 177 0.54 -19.66 14.96
CA ARG A 177 -0.42 -20.72 15.33
C ARG A 177 -1.65 -20.75 14.43
N THR A 178 -1.99 -19.62 13.82
CA THR A 178 -3.18 -19.48 12.96
C THR A 178 -2.82 -19.62 11.49
N LEU A 179 -1.54 -19.47 11.14
CA LEU A 179 -1.02 -19.58 9.78
C LEU A 179 -1.50 -20.86 9.10
N LYS A 180 -2.23 -20.73 7.99
CA LYS A 180 -2.58 -21.87 7.13
C LYS A 180 -2.25 -21.56 5.68
N PHE A 181 -1.39 -22.40 5.12
CA PHE A 181 -1.04 -22.34 3.71
C PHE A 181 -2.19 -22.86 2.86
N PRO A 182 -2.60 -22.14 1.80
CA PRO A 182 -3.71 -22.59 0.99
C PRO A 182 -3.36 -23.84 0.18
N GLN A 183 -4.15 -24.89 0.32
CA GLN A 183 -4.00 -26.14 -0.43
C GLN A 183 -4.76 -26.06 -1.75
N ALA A 184 -4.26 -25.26 -2.69
CA ALA A 184 -4.83 -25.17 -4.04
C ALA A 184 -3.80 -25.59 -5.09
N ASP A 185 -4.24 -26.25 -6.17
CA ASP A 185 -3.36 -26.83 -7.21
C ASP A 185 -2.40 -25.80 -7.84
N PHE A 186 -2.82 -24.53 -7.96
CA PHE A 186 -1.98 -23.46 -8.50
C PHE A 186 -0.88 -23.00 -7.51
N LEU A 187 -1.05 -23.29 -6.22
CA LEU A 187 -0.08 -23.08 -5.13
C LEU A 187 0.59 -24.39 -4.66
N ALA A 188 0.22 -25.54 -5.24
CA ALA A 188 0.61 -26.85 -4.73
C ALA A 188 2.12 -27.10 -4.82
N HIS A 189 2.64 -27.67 -3.73
CA HIS A 189 4.01 -28.12 -3.57
C HIS A 189 4.25 -29.36 -4.43
N SER A 190 5.24 -29.35 -5.33
CA SER A 190 5.76 -30.61 -5.88
C SER A 190 6.81 -31.13 -4.90
N ASN A 191 6.50 -32.21 -4.18
CA ASN A 191 7.41 -32.88 -3.24
C ASN A 191 8.67 -33.50 -3.90
N THR A 192 8.91 -33.25 -5.19
CA THR A 192 10.08 -33.72 -5.93
C THR A 192 11.13 -32.61 -5.95
N VAL A 193 11.97 -32.57 -4.91
CA VAL A 193 13.12 -31.67 -4.81
C VAL A 193 14.35 -32.43 -5.33
N ASN A 194 14.96 -31.93 -6.40
CA ASN A 194 16.40 -32.13 -6.65
C ASN A 194 17.13 -30.94 -6.01
N ASP A 195 18.15 -31.24 -5.22
CA ASP A 195 18.83 -30.38 -4.22
C ASP A 195 19.53 -29.09 -4.74
N GLU A 196 19.32 -28.66 -5.98
CA GLU A 196 20.04 -27.49 -6.53
C GLU A 196 19.15 -26.33 -6.98
N ASP A 197 17.82 -26.50 -7.03
CA ASP A 197 16.88 -25.42 -7.33
C ASP A 197 15.88 -25.30 -6.17
N LEU A 198 15.90 -24.18 -5.43
CA LEU A 198 14.79 -23.85 -4.52
C LEU A 198 13.50 -23.93 -5.34
N CYS A 199 12.66 -24.93 -5.07
CA CYS A 199 11.37 -25.06 -5.74
C CYS A 199 10.63 -23.73 -5.57
N LYS A 200 10.20 -23.11 -6.67
CA LYS A 200 9.54 -21.78 -6.65
C LYS A 200 8.29 -21.75 -5.75
N ASN A 201 7.65 -22.91 -5.54
CA ASN A 201 6.57 -23.06 -4.57
C ASN A 201 7.06 -23.04 -3.11
N CYS A 202 8.26 -23.57 -2.83
CA CYS A 202 8.94 -23.36 -1.54
C CYS A 202 9.22 -21.88 -1.32
N CYS A 203 9.56 -21.10 -2.34
CA CYS A 203 9.82 -19.67 -2.18
C CYS A 203 8.59 -18.88 -1.72
N LEU A 204 7.41 -19.10 -2.33
CA LEU A 204 6.15 -18.51 -1.84
C LEU A 204 5.82 -18.93 -0.40
N HIS A 205 6.03 -20.21 -0.09
CA HIS A 205 5.82 -20.74 1.25
C HIS A 205 6.74 -20.06 2.28
N TRP A 206 8.04 -19.99 2.00
CA TRP A 206 9.03 -19.29 2.82
C TRP A 206 8.71 -17.81 2.95
N PHE A 207 8.19 -17.20 1.88
CA PHE A 207 7.81 -15.80 1.88
C PHE A 207 6.62 -15.52 2.81
N PHE A 208 5.53 -16.28 2.73
CA PHE A 208 4.40 -16.11 3.65
C PHE A 208 4.82 -16.36 5.09
N LEU A 209 5.68 -17.37 5.31
CA LEU A 209 6.25 -17.64 6.63
C LEU A 209 7.05 -16.42 7.13
N LYS A 210 7.95 -15.87 6.30
CA LYS A 210 8.77 -14.69 6.61
C LYS A 210 7.88 -13.51 7.03
N ILE A 211 6.88 -13.15 6.23
CA ILE A 211 5.96 -12.05 6.55
C ILE A 211 5.17 -12.33 7.84
N SER A 212 4.68 -13.56 8.02
CA SER A 212 3.95 -13.94 9.23
C SER A 212 4.80 -13.85 10.51
N HIS A 213 6.11 -14.12 10.42
CA HIS A 213 7.03 -13.96 11.54
C HIS A 213 7.27 -12.48 11.91
N ARG A 214 7.14 -11.56 10.93
CA ARG A 214 7.32 -10.11 11.17
C ARG A 214 6.10 -9.48 11.86
N LEU A 215 4.92 -10.05 11.68
CA LEU A 215 3.63 -9.56 12.20
C LEU A 215 3.22 -10.28 13.50
#